data_AF-A0A8T6ERN6-F1
#
_entry.id   AF-A0A8T6ERN6-F1
#
_cell.length_a   1.000
_cell.length_b   1.000
_cell.length_c   1.000
_cell.angle_alpha   90.00
_cell.angle_beta   90.00
_cell.angle_gamma   90.00
#
_symmetry.space_group_name_H-M   'P 1'
#
loop_
_entity.id
_entity.type
_entity.pdbx_description
1 polymer ?
#
loop_
_entity_poly.entity_id
_entity_poly.type
_entity_poly.pdbx_seq_one_letter_code
_entity_poly.pdbx_strand_id
1 'polypeptide(L)'
;MDLEALGHAELGDELAGRYLAASADETLGVLQPLHRACRAFVRGKVESISAHAPETPEEQARALAASAARFFRLAASYAERRARPCLVALSGLPASGKSTVAATLACRIGAAYLSSDVVRKQLAGIDPRERVREEWRSGLYSPEMTERTYAELRARAARLLGEGRAVVLDAMHGRRSERDAVRALAAEHGVPATITELRIDDATAHARIAGREDDPLRTSDATWAVYEAQRDGFEPVTPD
;
A
#
# COMPACT_ATOMS: atom_id res chain seq x y z
N MET A 1 10.20 -6.02 -11.12
CA MET A 1 10.23 -6.93 -12.29
C MET A 1 11.60 -7.60 -12.37
N ASP A 2 12.70 -6.86 -12.53
CA ASP A 2 14.05 -7.47 -12.54
C ASP A 2 14.41 -8.15 -11.21
N LEU A 3 14.12 -7.52 -10.06
CA LEU A 3 14.28 -8.16 -8.74
C LEU A 3 13.51 -9.49 -8.63
N GLU A 4 12.26 -9.53 -9.11
CA GLU A 4 11.46 -10.76 -9.17
C GLU A 4 12.07 -11.80 -10.13
N ALA A 5 12.61 -11.38 -11.27
CA ALA A 5 13.29 -12.29 -12.21
C ALA A 5 14.58 -12.89 -11.61
N LEU A 6 15.23 -12.17 -10.69
CA LEU A 6 16.39 -12.63 -9.94
C LEU A 6 16.01 -13.45 -8.68
N GLY A 7 14.73 -13.66 -8.41
CA GLY A 7 14.25 -14.44 -7.26
C GLY A 7 14.01 -13.63 -5.98
N HIS A 8 14.07 -12.31 -6.06
CA HIS A 8 13.89 -11.38 -4.93
C HIS A 8 12.56 -10.61 -5.05
N ALA A 9 11.45 -11.34 -4.98
CA ALA A 9 10.13 -10.74 -5.12
C ALA A 9 9.79 -9.79 -3.98
N GLU A 10 10.18 -10.16 -2.76
CA GLU A 10 10.04 -9.39 -1.53
C GLU A 10 10.69 -8.01 -1.63
N LEU A 11 11.88 -7.90 -2.20
CA LEU A 11 12.56 -6.62 -2.39
C LEU A 11 11.84 -5.75 -3.43
N GLY A 12 11.27 -6.38 -4.46
CA GLY A 12 10.46 -5.67 -5.46
C GLY A 12 9.16 -5.11 -4.88
N ASP A 13 8.52 -5.88 -4.01
CA ASP A 13 7.31 -5.47 -3.31
C ASP A 13 7.59 -4.38 -2.28
N GLU A 14 8.68 -4.50 -1.52
CA GLU A 14 9.11 -3.49 -0.56
C GLU A 14 9.44 -2.17 -1.27
N LEU A 15 10.19 -2.20 -2.37
CA LEU A 15 10.50 -1.01 -3.16
C LEU A 15 9.20 -0.34 -3.65
N ALA A 16 8.27 -1.11 -4.21
CA ALA A 16 7.01 -0.60 -4.70
C ALA A 16 6.14 0.00 -3.58
N GLY A 17 6.04 -0.69 -2.44
CA GLY A 17 5.29 -0.23 -1.29
C GLY A 17 5.88 1.05 -0.68
N ARG A 18 7.21 1.13 -0.53
CA ARG A 18 7.88 2.34 -0.04
C ARG A 18 7.69 3.51 -1.00
N TYR A 19 7.84 3.28 -2.30
CA TYR A 19 7.62 4.32 -3.31
C TYR A 19 6.17 4.83 -3.28
N LEU A 20 5.20 3.93 -3.21
CA LEU A 20 3.78 4.25 -3.09
C LEU A 20 3.47 5.10 -1.85
N ALA A 21 4.00 4.70 -0.70
CA ALA A 21 3.81 5.42 0.55
C ALA A 21 4.45 6.83 0.52
N ALA A 22 5.58 6.99 -0.17
CA ALA A 22 6.29 8.27 -0.28
C ALA A 22 5.71 9.21 -1.36
N SER A 23 5.14 8.67 -2.44
CA SER A 23 4.63 9.48 -3.55
C SER A 23 3.26 10.10 -3.29
N ALA A 24 2.50 9.53 -2.34
CA ALA A 24 1.09 9.82 -2.09
C ALA A 24 0.20 9.59 -3.33
N ASP A 25 0.62 8.69 -4.23
CA ASP A 25 -0.11 8.32 -5.44
C ASP A 25 -1.16 7.24 -5.14
N GLU A 26 -2.44 7.56 -5.22
CA GLU A 26 -3.52 6.59 -4.96
C GLU A 26 -3.68 5.52 -6.06
N THR A 27 -3.08 5.76 -7.23
CA THR A 27 -3.32 5.01 -8.48
C THR A 27 -2.19 4.06 -8.86
N LEU A 28 -1.00 4.21 -8.27
CA LEU A 28 0.16 3.40 -8.63
C LEU A 28 -0.12 1.90 -8.52
N GLY A 29 -0.76 1.45 -7.43
CA GLY A 29 -1.12 0.04 -7.25
C GLY A 29 -2.03 -0.48 -8.38
N VAL A 30 -2.87 0.39 -8.95
CA VAL A 30 -3.77 0.05 -10.06
C VAL A 30 -3.03 -0.02 -11.41
N LEU A 31 -2.07 0.87 -11.66
CA LEU A 31 -1.37 1.01 -12.95
C LEU A 31 -0.12 0.13 -13.06
N GLN A 32 0.54 -0.12 -11.92
CA GLN A 32 1.82 -0.82 -11.87
C GLN A 32 1.77 -2.24 -12.47
N PRO A 33 0.73 -3.08 -12.25
CA PRO A 33 0.67 -4.41 -12.85
C PRO A 33 0.75 -4.36 -14.39
N LEU A 34 -0.01 -3.47 -15.03
CA LEU A 34 0.01 -3.30 -16.48
C LEU A 34 1.39 -2.85 -16.98
N HIS A 35 1.98 -1.83 -16.34
CA HIS A 35 3.30 -1.34 -16.74
C HIS A 35 4.38 -2.43 -16.59
N ARG A 36 4.33 -3.21 -15.51
CA ARG A 36 5.24 -4.34 -15.28
C ARG A 36 5.02 -5.45 -16.30
N ALA A 37 3.78 -5.74 -16.67
CA ALA A 37 3.45 -6.71 -17.72
C ALA A 37 4.10 -6.31 -19.05
N CYS A 38 3.90 -5.06 -19.48
CA CYS A 38 4.50 -4.53 -20.71
C CYS A 38 6.04 -4.61 -20.68
N ARG A 39 6.67 -4.17 -19.57
CA ARG A 39 8.13 -4.20 -19.45
C ARG A 39 8.71 -5.61 -19.43
N ALA A 40 8.07 -6.53 -18.71
CA ALA A 40 8.47 -7.93 -18.70
C ALA A 40 8.30 -8.56 -20.09
N PHE A 41 7.20 -8.29 -20.78
CA PHE A 41 6.98 -8.77 -22.15
C PHE A 41 8.04 -8.27 -23.12
N VAL A 42 8.41 -6.99 -23.07
CA VAL A 42 9.47 -6.41 -23.90
C VAL A 42 10.82 -7.08 -23.61
N ARG A 43 11.17 -7.31 -22.34
CA ARG A 43 12.41 -8.04 -21.98
C ARG A 43 12.40 -9.46 -22.53
N GLY A 44 11.29 -10.19 -22.35
CA GLY A 44 11.13 -11.54 -22.90
C GLY A 44 11.28 -11.56 -24.43
N LYS A 45 10.69 -10.58 -25.13
CA LYS A 45 10.81 -10.43 -26.59
C LYS A 45 12.26 -10.19 -27.01
N VAL A 46 12.96 -9.24 -26.37
CA VAL A 46 14.35 -8.90 -26.71
C VAL A 46 15.25 -10.12 -26.49
N GLU A 47 15.14 -10.78 -25.35
CA GLU A 47 15.97 -11.96 -25.04
C GLU A 47 15.64 -13.15 -25.96
N SER A 48 14.39 -13.30 -26.37
CA SER A 48 13.99 -14.29 -27.37
C SER A 48 14.59 -14.01 -28.75
N ILE A 49 14.60 -12.75 -29.21
CA ILE A 49 15.25 -12.35 -30.47
C ILE A 49 16.75 -12.64 -30.40
N SER A 50 17.41 -12.24 -29.31
CA SER A 50 18.84 -12.49 -29.11
C SER A 50 19.17 -13.99 -29.07
N ALA A 51 18.31 -14.82 -28.47
CA ALA A 51 18.53 -16.27 -28.44
C ALA A 51 18.50 -16.94 -29.83
N HIS A 52 17.84 -16.33 -30.82
CA HIS A 52 17.73 -16.84 -32.19
C HIS A 52 18.68 -16.12 -33.17
N ALA A 53 19.54 -15.22 -32.68
CA ALA A 53 20.50 -14.52 -33.52
C ALA A 53 21.61 -15.50 -33.98
N PRO A 54 21.94 -15.58 -35.28
CA PRO A 54 22.91 -16.54 -35.83
C PRO A 54 24.28 -16.56 -35.16
N GLU A 55 24.71 -15.41 -34.65
CA GLU A 55 25.99 -15.19 -33.98
C GLU A 55 26.03 -15.63 -32.51
N THR A 56 24.90 -16.07 -31.95
CA THR A 56 24.80 -16.42 -30.52
C THR A 56 25.26 -17.86 -30.27
N PRO A 57 26.27 -18.10 -29.42
CA PRO A 57 26.69 -19.45 -29.05
C PRO A 57 25.54 -20.24 -28.42
N GLU A 58 25.49 -21.55 -28.65
CA GLU A 58 24.36 -22.40 -28.24
C GLU A 58 24.09 -22.35 -26.72
N GLU A 59 25.14 -22.32 -25.90
CA GLU A 59 25.00 -22.17 -24.44
C GLU A 59 24.35 -20.85 -24.05
N GLN A 60 24.80 -19.75 -24.67
CA GLN A 60 24.23 -18.42 -24.46
C GLN A 60 22.79 -18.34 -24.96
N ALA A 61 22.49 -18.96 -26.11
CA ALA A 61 21.14 -19.04 -26.65
C ALA A 61 20.19 -19.78 -25.70
N ARG A 62 20.63 -20.90 -25.11
CA ARG A 62 19.86 -21.63 -24.08
C ARG A 62 19.60 -20.78 -22.84
N ALA A 63 20.61 -20.05 -22.34
CA ALA A 63 20.46 -19.17 -21.18
C ALA A 63 19.48 -18.01 -21.46
N LEU A 64 19.59 -17.38 -22.63
CA LEU A 64 18.69 -16.32 -23.09
C LEU A 64 17.26 -16.82 -23.26
N ALA A 65 17.06 -18.02 -23.84
CA ALA A 65 15.74 -18.62 -23.98
C ALA A 65 15.08 -18.92 -22.62
N ALA A 66 15.85 -19.45 -21.65
CA ALA A 66 15.37 -19.68 -20.29
C ALA A 66 14.99 -18.37 -19.58
N SER A 67 15.80 -17.32 -19.76
CA SER A 67 15.54 -16.00 -19.20
C SER A 67 14.31 -15.33 -19.85
N ALA A 68 14.17 -15.42 -21.17
CA ALA A 68 13.00 -14.95 -21.90
C ALA A 68 11.70 -15.62 -21.41
N ALA A 69 11.72 -16.95 -21.25
CA ALA A 69 10.58 -17.71 -20.72
C ALA A 69 10.19 -17.26 -19.30
N ARG A 70 11.16 -16.88 -18.46
CA ARG A 70 10.90 -16.32 -17.14
C ARG A 70 10.23 -14.95 -17.22
N PHE A 71 10.69 -14.06 -18.09
CA PHE A 71 10.05 -12.75 -18.28
C PHE A 71 8.63 -12.86 -18.85
N PHE A 72 8.37 -13.79 -19.77
CA PHE A 72 7.00 -14.04 -20.25
C PHE A 72 6.08 -14.56 -19.15
N ARG A 73 6.55 -15.46 -18.29
CA ARG A 73 5.80 -15.91 -17.10
C ARG A 73 5.50 -14.75 -16.16
N LEU A 74 6.47 -13.87 -15.91
CA LEU A 74 6.23 -12.66 -15.12
C LEU A 74 5.19 -11.74 -15.78
N ALA A 75 5.29 -11.52 -17.09
CA ALA A 75 4.35 -10.69 -17.83
C ALA A 75 2.90 -11.20 -17.70
N ALA A 76 2.70 -12.50 -17.89
CA ALA A 76 1.41 -13.16 -17.69
C ALA A 76 0.92 -12.98 -16.24
N SER A 77 1.78 -13.24 -15.25
CA SER A 77 1.42 -13.08 -13.84
C SER A 77 0.97 -11.65 -13.51
N TYR A 78 1.62 -10.62 -14.08
CA TYR A 78 1.24 -9.23 -13.83
C TYR A 78 -0.07 -8.84 -14.52
N ALA A 79 -0.34 -9.38 -15.71
CA ALA A 79 -1.61 -9.16 -16.41
C ALA A 79 -2.79 -9.75 -15.62
N GLU A 80 -2.55 -10.81 -14.85
CA GLU A 80 -3.54 -11.45 -13.97
C GLU A 80 -3.60 -10.83 -12.56
N ARG A 81 -2.64 -9.97 -12.17
CA ARG A 81 -2.63 -9.25 -10.88
C ARG A 81 -3.65 -8.11 -10.87
N ARG A 82 -4.93 -8.48 -10.88
CA ARG A 82 -6.06 -7.61 -10.59
C ARG A 82 -7.02 -8.35 -9.66
N ALA A 83 -6.98 -8.00 -8.37
CA ALA A 83 -7.97 -8.49 -7.43
C ALA A 83 -9.39 -8.15 -7.91
N ARG A 84 -10.32 -9.07 -7.65
CA ARG A 84 -11.75 -8.74 -7.71
C ARG A 84 -12.03 -7.57 -6.76
N PRO A 85 -13.03 -6.72 -7.05
CA PRO A 85 -13.39 -5.62 -6.16
C PRO A 85 -13.56 -6.12 -4.72
N CYS A 86 -12.84 -5.51 -3.80
CA CYS A 86 -12.85 -5.80 -2.37
C CYS A 86 -12.39 -4.57 -1.60
N LEU A 87 -12.73 -4.52 -0.31
CA LEU A 87 -12.30 -3.47 0.59
C LEU A 87 -11.46 -4.07 1.72
N VAL A 88 -10.17 -3.72 1.78
CA VAL A 88 -9.29 -4.13 2.87
C VAL A 88 -8.98 -2.92 3.73
N ALA A 89 -9.24 -3.00 5.03
CA ALA A 89 -8.88 -1.96 5.99
C ALA A 89 -7.85 -2.50 6.97
N LEU A 90 -6.73 -1.80 7.10
CA LEU A 90 -5.77 -2.12 8.16
C LEU A 90 -6.16 -1.40 9.45
N SER A 91 -5.90 -2.03 10.58
CA SER A 91 -6.11 -1.45 11.90
C SER A 91 -4.88 -1.68 12.77
N GLY A 92 -4.70 -0.87 13.80
CA GLY A 92 -3.60 -0.99 14.75
C GLY A 92 -2.96 0.35 15.09
N LEU A 93 -2.22 0.37 16.19
CA LEU A 93 -1.59 1.56 16.74
C LEU A 93 -0.49 2.13 15.83
N PRO A 94 -0.06 3.39 16.04
CA PRO A 94 1.11 3.94 15.35
C PRO A 94 2.33 3.03 15.47
N ALA A 95 3.22 3.12 14.47
CA ALA A 95 4.42 2.29 14.38
C ALA A 95 4.23 0.76 14.26
N SER A 96 3.00 0.25 14.23
CA SER A 96 2.75 -1.20 14.02
C SER A 96 3.14 -1.72 12.63
N GLY A 97 3.28 -0.82 11.64
CA GLY A 97 3.69 -1.16 10.27
C GLY A 97 2.56 -1.19 9.25
N LYS A 98 1.37 -0.68 9.59
CA LYS A 98 0.19 -0.63 8.70
C LYS A 98 0.51 -0.09 7.32
N SER A 99 1.06 1.11 7.22
CA SER A 99 1.35 1.74 5.92
C SER A 99 2.27 0.89 5.04
N THR A 100 3.28 0.23 5.64
CA THR A 100 4.16 -0.70 4.92
C THR A 100 3.39 -1.89 4.37
N VAL A 101 2.56 -2.55 5.20
CA VAL A 101 1.75 -3.68 4.78
C VAL A 101 0.68 -3.27 3.78
N ALA A 102 -0.01 -2.15 4.00
CA ALA A 102 -1.07 -1.65 3.14
C ALA A 102 -0.54 -1.29 1.74
N ALA A 103 0.56 -0.53 1.67
CA ALA A 103 1.16 -0.15 0.39
C ALA A 103 1.70 -1.37 -0.37
N THR A 104 2.33 -2.30 0.34
CA THR A 104 2.82 -3.56 -0.24
C THR A 104 1.66 -4.41 -0.77
N LEU A 105 0.60 -4.55 0.03
CA LEU A 105 -0.60 -5.29 -0.35
C LEU A 105 -1.26 -4.68 -1.58
N ALA A 106 -1.43 -3.36 -1.60
CA ALA A 106 -2.04 -2.65 -2.72
C ALA A 106 -1.30 -2.91 -4.04
N CYS A 107 0.03 -2.80 -4.03
CA CYS A 107 0.87 -3.13 -5.19
C CYS A 107 0.78 -4.60 -5.61
N ARG A 108 0.76 -5.52 -4.63
CA ARG A 108 0.70 -6.97 -4.91
C ARG A 108 -0.59 -7.39 -5.59
N ILE A 109 -1.72 -6.85 -5.15
CA ILE A 109 -3.05 -7.28 -5.61
C ILE A 109 -3.65 -6.37 -6.69
N GLY A 110 -2.95 -5.30 -7.07
CA GLY A 110 -3.44 -4.35 -8.06
C GLY A 110 -4.56 -3.44 -7.53
N ALA A 111 -4.54 -3.10 -6.24
CA ALA A 111 -5.56 -2.28 -5.59
C ALA A 111 -5.17 -0.81 -5.49
N ALA A 112 -6.17 0.06 -5.36
CA ALA A 112 -5.95 1.45 -4.98
C ALA A 112 -5.52 1.54 -3.51
N TYR A 113 -4.68 2.51 -3.20
CA TYR A 113 -4.15 2.74 -1.86
C TYR A 113 -4.60 4.11 -1.35
N LEU A 114 -5.33 4.12 -0.25
CA LEU A 114 -5.83 5.34 0.37
C LEU A 114 -5.29 5.45 1.80
N SER A 115 -4.56 6.52 2.08
CA SER A 115 -3.98 6.77 3.41
C SER A 115 -4.68 7.93 4.11
N SER A 116 -5.11 7.70 5.35
CA SER A 116 -5.75 8.76 6.16
C SER A 116 -4.82 9.94 6.44
N ASP A 117 -3.49 9.72 6.58
CA ASP A 117 -2.52 10.81 6.77
C ASP A 117 -2.39 11.66 5.50
N VAL A 118 -2.40 11.04 4.32
CA VAL A 118 -2.40 11.75 3.02
C VAL A 118 -3.69 12.58 2.87
N VAL A 119 -4.85 11.95 3.10
CA VAL A 119 -6.16 12.63 3.00
C VAL A 119 -6.24 13.80 4.00
N ARG A 120 -5.77 13.60 5.23
CA ARG A 120 -5.76 14.64 6.27
C ARG A 120 -4.93 15.85 5.86
N LYS A 121 -3.73 15.65 5.31
CA LYS A 121 -2.88 16.74 4.81
C LYS A 121 -3.54 17.48 3.65
N GLN A 122 -4.11 16.75 2.69
CA GLN A 122 -4.81 17.36 1.55
C GLN A 122 -6.00 18.22 1.98
N LEU A 123 -6.82 17.73 2.94
CA LEU A 123 -7.95 18.50 3.48
C LEU A 123 -7.49 19.76 4.23
N ALA A 124 -6.27 19.75 4.79
CA ALA A 124 -5.65 20.91 5.42
C ALA A 124 -4.88 21.82 4.45
N GLY A 125 -4.84 21.50 3.15
CA GLY A 125 -4.09 22.26 2.14
C GLY A 125 -2.57 22.10 2.22
N ILE A 126 -2.08 21.04 2.86
CA ILE A 126 -0.66 20.73 3.02
C ILE A 126 -0.25 19.69 1.97
N ASP A 127 0.90 19.88 1.31
CA ASP A 127 1.44 18.84 0.42
C ASP A 127 1.66 17.55 1.23
N PRO A 128 1.09 16.40 0.83
CA PRO A 128 1.27 15.13 1.52
C PRO A 128 2.73 14.74 1.79
N ARG A 129 3.65 15.21 0.93
CA ARG A 129 5.10 14.96 0.98
C ARG A 129 5.82 15.87 1.98
N GLU A 130 5.18 16.94 2.42
CA GLU A 130 5.73 17.85 3.42
C GLU A 130 5.50 17.32 4.84
N ARG A 131 6.44 17.64 5.74
CA ARG A 131 6.32 17.34 7.16
C ARG A 131 5.41 18.36 7.83
N VAL A 132 4.48 17.88 8.64
CA VAL A 132 3.60 18.76 9.42
C VAL A 132 4.42 19.35 10.57
N ARG A 133 4.48 20.68 10.63
CA ARG A 133 5.08 21.40 11.76
C ARG A 133 4.30 21.10 13.04
N GLU A 134 5.01 20.98 14.16
CA GLU A 134 4.42 20.60 15.45
C GLU A 134 3.22 21.48 15.84
N GLU A 135 3.33 22.78 15.55
CA GLU A 135 2.31 23.81 15.81
C GLU A 135 0.95 23.52 15.14
N TRP A 136 0.95 22.79 14.01
CA TRP A 136 -0.24 22.50 13.21
C TRP A 136 -0.86 21.15 13.55
N ARG A 137 -0.14 20.28 14.26
CA ARG A 137 -0.56 18.89 14.52
C ARG A 137 -1.84 18.82 15.36
N SER A 138 -1.99 19.66 16.38
CA SER A 138 -3.18 19.67 17.23
C SER A 138 -4.46 19.94 16.45
N GLY A 139 -4.42 20.87 15.48
CA GLY A 139 -5.53 21.16 14.59
C GLY A 139 -5.82 20.01 13.61
N LEU A 140 -4.77 19.42 13.00
CA LEU A 140 -4.89 18.33 12.03
C LEU A 140 -5.53 17.06 12.63
N TYR A 141 -5.26 16.77 13.90
CA TYR A 141 -5.78 15.59 14.60
C TYR A 141 -6.94 15.91 15.55
N SER A 142 -7.57 17.08 15.41
CA SER A 142 -8.81 17.41 16.13
C SER A 142 -9.93 16.40 15.80
N PRO A 143 -10.92 16.22 16.69
CA PRO A 143 -12.06 15.33 16.44
C PRO A 143 -12.79 15.66 15.14
N GLU A 144 -13.02 16.94 14.87
CA GLU A 144 -13.68 17.42 13.63
C GLU A 144 -12.86 17.08 12.38
N MET A 145 -11.55 17.35 12.39
CA MET A 145 -10.67 16.99 11.25
C MET A 145 -10.57 15.49 11.06
N THR A 146 -10.59 14.72 12.15
CA THR A 146 -10.60 13.25 12.10
C THR A 146 -11.88 12.75 11.44
N GLU A 147 -13.05 13.23 11.85
CA GLU A 147 -14.33 12.86 11.24
C GLU A 147 -14.36 13.20 9.75
N ARG A 148 -13.95 14.42 9.37
CA ARG A 148 -13.86 14.86 7.97
C ARG A 148 -12.90 13.98 7.16
N THR A 149 -11.74 13.63 7.72
CA THR A 149 -10.75 12.76 7.08
C THR A 149 -11.34 11.38 6.79
N TYR A 150 -12.00 10.76 7.78
CA TYR A 150 -12.57 9.42 7.61
C TYR A 150 -13.79 9.42 6.68
N ALA A 151 -14.59 10.50 6.66
CA ALA A 151 -15.68 10.67 5.71
C ALA A 151 -15.15 10.77 4.27
N GLU A 152 -14.13 11.59 4.03
CA GLU A 152 -13.49 11.74 2.72
C GLU A 152 -12.82 10.43 2.28
N LEU A 153 -12.14 9.74 3.19
CA LEU A 153 -11.51 8.45 2.91
C LEU A 153 -12.54 7.41 2.42
N ARG A 154 -13.71 7.35 3.07
CA ARG A 154 -14.82 6.48 2.65
C ARG A 154 -15.43 6.92 1.32
N ALA A 155 -15.59 8.22 1.09
CA ALA A 155 -16.12 8.73 -0.18
C ALA A 155 -15.21 8.37 -1.37
N ARG A 156 -13.89 8.50 -1.22
CA ARG A 156 -12.91 8.07 -2.24
C ARG A 156 -12.96 6.56 -2.47
N ALA A 157 -13.03 5.79 -1.37
CA ALA A 157 -13.16 4.34 -1.46
C ALA A 157 -14.45 3.93 -2.20
N ALA A 158 -15.59 4.55 -1.89
CA ALA A 158 -16.86 4.31 -2.58
C ALA A 158 -16.77 4.53 -4.09
N ARG A 159 -16.15 5.65 -4.52
CA ARG A 159 -15.93 5.93 -5.94
C ARG A 159 -15.11 4.83 -6.62
N LEU A 160 -13.99 4.43 -6.02
CA LEU A 160 -13.09 3.41 -6.57
C LEU A 160 -13.74 2.02 -6.59
N LEU A 161 -14.51 1.68 -5.56
CA LEU A 161 -15.31 0.45 -5.52
C LEU A 161 -16.37 0.45 -6.63
N GLY A 162 -17.05 1.58 -6.86
CA GLY A 162 -17.99 1.78 -7.97
C GLY A 162 -17.37 1.62 -9.36
N GLU A 163 -16.08 1.94 -9.49
CA GLU A 163 -15.27 1.68 -10.70
C GLU A 163 -14.80 0.21 -10.83
N GLY A 164 -15.18 -0.67 -9.90
CA GLY A 164 -14.77 -2.07 -9.88
C GLY A 164 -13.28 -2.25 -9.55
N ARG A 165 -12.74 -1.39 -8.66
CA ARG A 165 -11.38 -1.51 -8.11
C ARG A 165 -11.40 -2.14 -6.74
N ALA A 166 -10.36 -2.92 -6.42
CA ALA A 166 -10.04 -3.25 -5.04
C ALA A 166 -9.42 -2.02 -4.36
N VAL A 167 -9.70 -1.84 -3.07
CA VAL A 167 -9.25 -0.68 -2.28
C VAL A 167 -8.61 -1.15 -0.98
N VAL A 168 -7.44 -0.61 -0.67
CA VAL A 168 -6.75 -0.80 0.62
C VAL A 168 -6.75 0.53 1.38
N LEU A 169 -7.34 0.52 2.58
CA LEU A 169 -7.36 1.65 3.50
C LEU A 169 -6.21 1.54 4.51
N ASP A 170 -5.32 2.53 4.49
CA ASP A 170 -4.28 2.75 5.50
C ASP A 170 -4.72 3.83 6.49
N ALA A 171 -5.39 3.39 7.56
CA ALA A 171 -5.76 4.21 8.69
C ALA A 171 -5.62 3.42 10.00
N MET A 172 -5.81 4.10 11.14
CA MET A 172 -5.78 3.42 12.44
C MET A 172 -7.01 2.51 12.63
N HIS A 173 -8.18 2.95 12.17
CA HIS A 173 -9.46 2.25 12.36
C HIS A 173 -9.60 1.72 13.80
N GLY A 174 -9.34 2.60 14.77
CA GLY A 174 -9.17 2.24 16.18
C GLY A 174 -10.48 2.03 16.92
N ARG A 175 -11.58 2.63 16.45
CA ARG A 175 -12.90 2.44 17.06
C ARG A 175 -13.71 1.39 16.29
N ARG A 176 -14.55 0.64 17.00
CA ARG A 176 -15.48 -0.32 16.39
C ARG A 176 -16.42 0.36 15.40
N SER A 177 -16.90 1.58 15.71
CA SER A 177 -17.75 2.35 14.79
C SER A 177 -17.06 2.68 13.46
N GLU A 178 -15.76 2.97 13.47
CA GLU A 178 -14.97 3.22 12.25
C GLU A 178 -14.86 1.95 11.39
N ARG A 179 -14.72 0.78 12.04
CA ARG A 179 -14.67 -0.53 11.38
C ARG A 179 -16.04 -0.94 10.84
N ASP A 180 -17.10 -0.68 11.58
CA ASP A 180 -18.47 -0.95 11.15
C ASP A 180 -18.84 -0.09 9.93
N ALA A 181 -18.36 1.16 9.87
CA ALA A 181 -18.51 1.99 8.67
C ALA A 181 -17.78 1.44 7.43
N VAL A 182 -16.61 0.80 7.61
CA VAL A 182 -15.91 0.09 6.52
C VAL A 182 -16.73 -1.10 6.03
N ARG A 183 -17.28 -1.90 6.97
CA ARG A 183 -18.13 -3.05 6.62
C ARG A 183 -19.40 -2.60 5.88
N ALA A 184 -20.06 -1.55 6.37
CA ALA A 184 -21.24 -0.97 5.74
C ALA A 184 -20.96 -0.50 4.30
N LEU A 185 -19.83 0.19 4.09
CA LEU A 185 -19.41 0.61 2.75
C LEU A 185 -19.20 -0.59 1.81
N ALA A 186 -18.51 -1.64 2.28
CA ALA A 186 -18.32 -2.85 1.47
C ALA A 186 -19.66 -3.54 1.13
N ALA A 187 -20.58 -3.60 2.09
CA ALA A 187 -21.92 -4.16 1.89
C ALA A 187 -22.74 -3.35 0.88
N GLU A 188 -22.69 -2.02 0.93
CA GLU A 188 -23.36 -1.13 -0.03
C GLU A 188 -22.91 -1.39 -1.48
N HIS A 189 -21.62 -1.69 -1.67
CA HIS A 189 -21.06 -2.01 -2.98
C HIS A 189 -21.12 -3.51 -3.34
N GLY A 190 -21.64 -4.37 -2.45
CA GLY A 190 -21.71 -5.82 -2.68
C GLY A 190 -20.35 -6.50 -2.80
N VAL A 191 -19.32 -5.97 -2.13
CA VAL A 191 -17.94 -6.49 -2.17
C VAL A 191 -17.53 -7.07 -0.81
N PRO A 192 -16.61 -8.05 -0.76
CA PRO A 192 -16.08 -8.53 0.51
C PRO A 192 -15.25 -7.44 1.21
N ALA A 193 -15.40 -7.37 2.54
CA ALA A 193 -14.59 -6.55 3.43
C ALA A 193 -13.67 -7.43 4.30
N THR A 194 -12.41 -7.03 4.42
CA THR A 194 -11.46 -7.63 5.36
C THR A 194 -10.86 -6.54 6.24
N ILE A 195 -10.95 -6.71 7.56
CA ILE A 195 -10.28 -5.83 8.52
C ILE A 195 -9.13 -6.61 9.15
N THR A 196 -7.92 -6.07 9.10
CA THR A 196 -6.72 -6.74 9.61
C THR A 196 -6.00 -5.85 10.61
N GLU A 197 -5.95 -6.30 11.86
CA GLU A 197 -5.18 -5.62 12.91
C GLU A 197 -3.72 -6.04 12.87
N LEU A 198 -2.81 -5.07 12.84
CA LEU A 198 -1.39 -5.28 13.05
C LEU A 198 -1.04 -4.96 14.49
N ARG A 199 -0.62 -5.98 15.23
CA ARG A 199 -0.23 -5.90 16.64
C ARG A 199 1.28 -5.98 16.80
N ILE A 200 1.81 -5.11 17.62
CA ILE A 200 3.19 -5.15 18.13
C ILE A 200 3.14 -4.85 19.62
N ASP A 201 4.15 -5.27 20.38
CA ASP A 201 4.29 -4.88 21.77
C ASP A 201 4.74 -3.41 21.91
N ASP A 202 4.46 -2.82 23.07
CA ASP A 202 4.77 -1.42 23.38
C ASP A 202 6.28 -1.12 23.30
N ALA A 203 7.15 -2.07 23.66
CA ALA A 203 8.60 -1.86 23.59
C ALA A 203 9.07 -1.77 22.13
N THR A 204 8.55 -2.62 21.24
CA THR A 204 8.77 -2.55 19.80
C THR A 204 8.22 -1.25 19.22
N ALA A 205 7.03 -0.81 19.64
CA ALA A 205 6.43 0.44 19.19
C ALA A 205 7.30 1.65 19.59
N HIS A 206 7.73 1.69 20.85
CA HIS A 206 8.60 2.73 21.38
C HIS A 206 9.94 2.79 20.61
N ALA A 207 10.60 1.65 20.43
CA ALA A 207 11.86 1.56 19.69
C ALA A 207 11.71 2.03 18.24
N ARG A 208 10.61 1.69 17.57
CA ARG A 208 10.32 2.15 16.20
C ARG A 208 10.02 3.63 16.12
N ILE A 209 9.32 4.21 17.10
CA ILE A 209 9.03 5.65 17.13
C ILE A 209 10.33 6.43 17.36
N ALA A 210 11.13 6.02 18.35
CA ALA A 210 12.42 6.63 18.65
C ALA A 210 13.41 6.53 17.47
N GLY A 211 13.53 5.36 16.85
CA GLY A 211 14.45 5.13 15.73
C GLY A 211 14.08 5.85 14.42
N ARG A 212 12.93 6.53 14.36
CA ARG A 212 12.45 7.25 13.16
C ARG A 212 12.58 8.77 13.25
N GLU A 213 13.09 9.33 14.35
CA GLU A 213 13.31 10.79 14.45
C GLU A 213 14.21 11.31 13.33
N ASP A 214 15.20 10.52 12.94
CA ASP A 214 16.18 10.88 11.89
C ASP A 214 15.86 10.32 10.48
N ASP A 215 14.76 9.57 10.29
CA ASP A 215 14.43 8.97 8.99
C ASP A 215 13.81 10.02 8.04
N PRO A 216 14.50 10.41 6.94
CA PRO A 216 13.96 11.36 5.97
C PRO A 216 12.71 10.84 5.25
N LEU A 217 12.47 9.52 5.22
CA LEU A 217 11.35 8.88 4.54
C LEU A 217 10.17 8.56 5.48
N ARG A 218 10.17 9.09 6.71
CA ARG A 218 9.09 8.88 7.67
C ARG A 218 7.77 9.46 7.16
N THR A 219 6.76 8.61 6.99
CA THR A 219 5.42 9.00 6.52
C THR A 219 4.44 9.36 7.65
N SER A 220 4.63 8.81 8.86
CA SER A 220 3.75 9.04 10.02
C SER A 220 4.31 10.11 10.95
N ASP A 221 3.44 10.97 11.47
CA ASP A 221 3.78 12.06 12.39
C ASP A 221 3.62 11.73 13.88
N ALA A 222 3.39 10.46 14.23
CA ALA A 222 3.14 10.04 15.60
C ALA A 222 4.39 10.13 16.52
N THR A 223 4.24 10.80 17.66
CA THR A 223 5.17 10.80 18.79
C THR A 223 4.78 9.73 19.82
N TRP A 224 5.62 9.47 20.83
CA TRP A 224 5.27 8.54 21.91
C TRP A 224 4.00 8.97 22.66
N ALA A 225 3.86 10.26 22.97
CA ALA A 225 2.65 10.80 23.60
C ALA A 225 1.39 10.58 22.74
N VAL A 226 1.51 10.68 21.41
CA VAL A 226 0.41 10.36 20.48
C VAL A 226 0.09 8.86 20.50
N TYR A 227 1.10 8.00 20.57
CA TYR A 227 0.90 6.55 20.68
C TYR A 227 0.12 6.21 21.95
N GLU A 228 0.51 6.74 23.11
CA GLU A 228 -0.17 6.48 24.39
C GLU A 228 -1.63 6.95 24.35
N ALA A 229 -1.88 8.18 23.90
CA ALA A 229 -3.24 8.70 23.78
C ALA A 229 -4.11 7.86 22.82
N GLN A 230 -3.54 7.34 21.73
CA GLN A 230 -4.25 6.48 20.79
C GLN A 230 -4.46 5.07 21.32
N ARG A 231 -3.52 4.53 22.10
CA ARG A 231 -3.64 3.22 22.76
C ARG A 231 -4.81 3.19 23.73
N ASP A 232 -4.96 4.22 24.55
CA ASP A 232 -5.99 4.28 25.57
C ASP A 232 -7.42 4.33 24.98
N GLY A 233 -7.56 4.86 23.76
CA GLY A 233 -8.82 4.90 23.01
C GLY A 233 -8.99 3.80 21.97
N PHE A 234 -8.07 2.83 21.89
CA PHE A 234 -8.10 1.78 20.87
C PHE A 234 -8.99 0.62 21.30
N GLU A 235 -9.96 0.27 20.47
CA GLU A 235 -10.83 -0.88 20.66
C GLU A 235 -10.30 -2.04 19.79
N PRO A 236 -9.72 -3.11 20.37
CA PRO A 236 -9.14 -4.22 19.61
C PRO A 236 -10.11 -4.82 18.59
N VAL A 237 -9.55 -5.31 17.47
CA VAL A 237 -10.34 -6.07 16.50
C VAL A 237 -10.68 -7.42 17.11
N THR A 238 -11.97 -7.65 17.33
CA THR A 238 -12.52 -8.95 17.71
C THR A 238 -13.00 -9.68 16.45
N PRO A 239 -12.87 -11.01 16.38
CA PRO A 239 -13.59 -11.80 15.39
C PRO A 239 -15.09 -11.50 15.47
N ASP A 240 -15.76 -11.47 14.31
CA ASP A 240 -17.21 -11.38 14.23
C ASP A 240 -17.87 -12.72 14.63
#